data_AF-R4XDH6-F1
#
_entry.id   AF-R4XDH6-F1
#
_cell.length_a   1.000
_cell.length_b   1.000
_cell.length_c   1.000
_cell.angle_alpha   90.00
_cell.angle_beta   90.00
_cell.angle_gamma   90.00
#
_symmetry.space_group_name_H-M   'P 1'
#
loop_
_entity.id
_entity.type
_entity.pdbx_description
1 polymer ?
#
loop_
_entity_poly.entity_id
_entity_poly.type
_entity_poly.pdbx_seq_one_letter_code
_entity_poly.pdbx_strand_id
1 'polypeptide(L)'
;MNETTSSGQRSAEQLLQDFSLVSHVPTAYINKTLSVVGSQHQISQSVHTLLNDLENASAIASKKLNALVDDMLRTAPRLGYGVEVLRGSLQDLRAMAAKTEPKRDVLSRKGEAAIQKLVMLENVKRKMQMTQKVFEDAKAWSPPELIEESIGNLIAFKEYSAASKQVLFYEGLLHVYRGTSEFARRKAVLDRIRRKLLDVKQDGMGKSSLDLARSSIDTQRLTESSGLDEGYYSSFIKRAFKT
;
A
#
# COMPACT_ATOMS: atom_id res chain seq x y z
N MET A 1 32.70 68.79 15.07
CA MET A 1 32.10 67.73 15.88
C MET A 1 33.25 67.00 16.54
N ASN A 2 33.23 66.98 17.87
CA ASN A 2 34.32 66.59 18.75
C ASN A 2 34.51 65.07 18.75
N GLU A 3 35.72 64.59 18.48
CA GLU A 3 36.18 63.30 19.02
C GLU A 3 37.32 63.59 20.00
N THR A 4 36.90 63.74 21.24
CA THR A 4 37.73 63.78 22.43
C THR A 4 38.51 62.48 22.59
N THR A 5 39.83 62.62 22.69
CA THR A 5 40.74 61.84 23.55
C THR A 5 40.10 60.68 24.32
N SER A 6 40.42 59.45 23.92
CA SER A 6 40.52 58.33 24.85
C SER A 6 41.78 57.53 24.53
N SER A 7 42.90 58.03 25.07
CA SER A 7 44.10 57.24 25.35
C SER A 7 43.76 56.24 26.46
N GLY A 8 42.86 55.31 26.19
CA GLY A 8 42.61 54.16 27.03
C GLY A 8 43.56 53.05 26.60
N GLN A 9 44.39 52.55 27.52
CA GLN A 9 45.19 51.35 27.34
C GLN A 9 44.32 50.25 26.72
N ARG A 10 44.48 50.01 25.41
CA ARG A 10 43.75 48.93 24.74
C ARG A 10 44.38 47.62 25.19
N SER A 11 43.57 46.74 25.75
CA SER A 11 44.05 45.43 26.21
C SER A 11 44.64 44.67 25.00
N ALA A 12 45.76 43.99 25.18
CA ALA A 12 46.44 43.24 24.11
C ALA A 12 45.52 42.20 23.43
N GLU A 13 44.43 41.79 24.10
CA GLU A 13 43.39 40.95 23.51
C GLU A 13 42.55 41.65 22.44
N GLN A 14 42.26 42.95 22.61
CA GLN A 14 41.56 43.75 21.61
C GLN A 14 42.43 43.95 20.37
N LEU A 15 43.74 44.15 20.56
CA LEU A 15 44.70 44.23 19.45
C LEU A 15 44.76 42.92 18.68
N LEU A 16 44.83 41.79 19.38
CA LEU A 16 44.81 40.47 18.74
C LEU A 16 43.52 40.21 17.96
N GLN A 17 42.39 40.72 18.45
CA GLN A 17 41.11 40.61 17.74
C GLN A 17 41.07 41.50 16.50
N ASP A 18 41.61 42.72 16.57
CA ASP A 18 41.72 43.64 15.43
C ASP A 18 42.66 43.09 14.34
N PHE A 19 43.78 42.47 14.73
CA PHE A 19 44.72 41.82 13.79
C PHE A 19 44.24 40.46 13.26
N SER A 20 43.22 39.84 13.88
CA SER A 20 42.63 38.59 13.39
C SER A 20 41.68 38.78 12.20
N LEU A 21 41.28 40.03 11.92
CA LEU A 21 40.43 40.37 10.79
C LEU A 21 41.25 40.47 9.51
N VAL A 22 40.86 39.69 8.49
CA VAL A 22 41.52 39.60 7.16
C VAL A 22 41.62 40.96 6.44
N SER A 23 40.81 41.95 6.82
CA SER A 23 40.80 43.29 6.24
C SER A 23 41.81 44.27 6.86
N HIS A 24 42.53 43.88 7.92
CA HIS A 24 43.46 44.78 8.60
C HIS A 24 44.90 44.58 8.11
N VAL A 25 45.34 45.51 7.25
CA VAL A 25 46.74 45.56 6.80
C VAL A 25 47.59 46.17 7.92
N PRO A 26 48.64 45.49 8.43
CA PRO A 26 49.46 46.00 9.54
C PRO A 26 50.05 47.39 9.28
N THR A 27 50.34 47.72 8.02
CA THR A 27 50.86 49.02 7.61
C THR A 27 49.84 50.15 7.77
N ALA A 28 48.54 49.88 7.56
CA ALA A 28 47.47 50.84 7.78
C ALA A 28 47.25 51.12 9.28
N TYR A 29 47.45 50.10 10.12
CA TYR A 29 47.40 50.24 11.57
C TYR A 29 48.57 51.11 12.08
N ILE A 30 49.80 50.81 11.65
CA ILE A 30 51.01 51.58 12.01
C ILE A 30 50.86 53.06 11.62
N ASN A 31 50.39 53.34 10.40
CA ASN A 31 50.18 54.71 9.92
C ASN A 31 49.06 55.45 10.67
N LYS A 32 48.09 54.73 11.23
CA LYS A 32 47.01 55.31 12.06
C LYS A 32 47.49 55.62 13.48
N THR A 33 48.40 54.81 14.02
CA THR A 33 48.97 55.00 15.36
C THR A 33 50.12 56.00 15.40
N LEU A 34 50.88 56.13 14.30
CA LEU A 34 51.97 57.09 14.17
C LEU A 34 51.45 58.34 13.45
N SER A 35 50.95 59.33 14.19
CA SER A 35 50.65 60.64 13.61
C SER A 35 51.95 61.32 13.17
N VAL A 36 52.09 61.59 11.87
CA VAL A 36 53.29 62.21 11.25
C VAL A 36 53.52 63.67 11.72
N VAL A 37 52.57 64.26 12.43
CA VAL A 37 52.64 65.64 12.94
C VAL A 37 52.75 65.62 14.47
N GLY A 38 53.98 65.69 14.98
CA GLY A 38 54.29 65.73 16.41
C GLY A 38 55.78 65.98 16.65
N SER A 39 56.15 66.45 17.85
CA SER A 39 57.56 66.61 18.23
C SER A 39 58.26 65.25 18.32
N GLN A 40 59.56 65.18 18.00
CA GLN A 40 60.35 63.92 17.97
C GLN A 40 60.15 63.04 19.22
N HIS A 41 60.03 63.66 20.40
CA HIS A 41 59.79 62.94 21.65
C HIS A 41 58.44 62.23 21.72
N GLN A 42 57.37 62.81 21.17
CA GLN A 42 56.04 62.19 21.16
C GLN A 42 55.98 61.00 20.19
N ILE A 43 56.68 61.10 19.05
CA ILE A 43 56.82 60.00 18.10
C ILE A 43 57.62 58.85 18.72
N SER A 44 58.73 59.13 19.40
CA SER A 44 59.49 58.08 20.09
C SER A 44 58.65 57.38 21.17
N GLN A 45 57.87 58.13 21.96
CA GLN A 45 56.99 57.55 22.98
C GLN A 45 55.87 56.69 22.39
N SER A 46 55.25 57.11 21.29
CA SER A 46 54.20 56.32 20.63
C SER A 46 54.78 55.06 19.98
N VAL A 47 55.96 55.13 19.37
CA VAL A 47 56.68 53.96 18.82
C VAL A 47 57.02 52.96 19.92
N HIS A 48 57.56 53.41 21.06
CA HIS A 48 57.88 52.50 22.17
C HIS A 48 56.63 51.85 22.78
N THR A 49 55.54 52.59 22.88
CA THR A 49 54.25 52.05 23.38
C THR A 49 53.70 51.00 22.41
N LEU A 50 53.69 51.31 21.11
CA LEU A 50 53.27 50.39 20.07
C LEU A 50 54.13 49.11 20.01
N LEU A 51 55.45 49.24 20.16
CA LEU A 51 56.36 48.11 20.18
C LEU A 51 56.06 47.19 21.37
N ASN A 52 55.88 47.75 22.56
CA ASN A 52 55.53 46.98 23.75
C ASN A 52 54.17 46.30 23.62
N ASP A 53 53.18 46.98 23.04
CA ASP A 53 51.86 46.42 22.80
C ASP A 53 51.90 45.26 21.79
N LEU A 54 52.71 45.38 20.73
CA LEU A 54 52.89 44.34 19.73
C LEU A 54 53.68 43.15 20.27
N GLU A 55 54.71 43.40 21.08
CA GLU A 55 55.50 42.35 21.74
C GLU A 55 54.62 41.57 22.73
N ASN A 56 53.79 42.27 23.51
CA ASN A 56 52.83 41.63 24.41
C ASN A 56 51.75 40.84 23.66
N ALA A 57 51.18 41.42 22.58
CA ALA A 57 50.21 40.73 21.74
C ALA A 57 50.82 39.47 21.10
N SER A 58 52.04 39.55 20.57
CA SER A 58 52.79 38.42 20.00
C SER A 58 53.04 37.31 21.04
N ALA A 59 53.42 37.70 22.26
CA ALA A 59 53.62 36.76 23.36
C ALA A 59 52.30 36.07 23.76
N ILE A 60 51.18 36.79 23.80
CA ILE A 60 49.86 36.23 24.11
C ILE A 60 49.38 35.31 22.99
N ALA A 61 49.55 35.70 21.72
CA ALA A 61 49.20 34.86 20.57
C ALA A 61 50.00 33.55 20.59
N SER A 62 51.31 33.63 20.83
CA SER A 62 52.19 32.47 20.90
C SER A 62 51.79 31.53 22.04
N LYS A 63 51.45 32.07 23.21
CA LYS A 63 50.93 31.28 24.35
C LYS A 63 49.59 30.61 24.03
N LYS A 64 48.65 31.36 23.41
CA LYS A 64 47.34 30.82 23.01
C LYS A 64 47.49 29.71 21.96
N LEU A 65 48.40 29.89 20.99
CA LEU A 65 48.70 28.88 19.98
C LEU A 65 49.27 27.61 20.61
N ASN A 66 50.27 27.74 21.49
CA ASN A 66 50.85 26.58 22.17
C ASN A 66 49.82 25.83 23.02
N ALA A 67 48.99 26.56 23.77
CA ALA A 67 47.93 25.94 24.56
C ALA A 67 46.91 25.18 23.69
N LEU A 68 46.56 25.75 22.54
CA LEU A 68 45.62 25.12 21.59
C LEU A 68 46.23 23.91 20.89
N VAL A 69 47.51 23.98 20.53
CA VAL A 69 48.27 22.83 19.99
C VAL A 69 48.36 21.72 21.02
N ASP A 70 48.66 22.02 22.28
CA ASP A 70 48.70 21.03 23.35
C ASP A 70 47.33 20.37 23.59
N ASP A 71 46.24 21.14 23.57
CA ASP A 71 44.89 20.58 23.68
C ASP A 71 44.51 19.74 22.45
N MET A 72 44.93 20.12 21.24
CA MET A 72 44.76 19.30 20.03
C MET A 72 45.53 17.99 20.14
N LEU A 73 46.79 18.04 20.56
CA LEU A 73 47.63 16.85 20.75
C LEU A 73 47.08 15.94 21.84
N ARG A 74 46.47 16.50 22.90
CA ARG A 74 45.83 15.73 23.97
C ARG A 74 44.50 15.09 23.52
N THR A 75 43.74 15.75 22.65
CA THR A 75 42.43 15.25 22.19
C THR A 75 42.49 14.32 20.97
N ALA A 76 43.52 14.44 20.13
CA ALA A 76 43.68 13.63 18.93
C ALA A 76 43.70 12.10 19.18
N PRO A 77 44.39 11.56 20.21
CA PRO A 77 44.38 10.13 20.50
C PRO A 77 42.98 9.61 20.87
N ARG A 78 42.20 10.41 21.62
CA ARG A 78 40.83 10.05 22.00
C ARG A 78 39.91 10.01 20.78
N LEU A 79 40.08 10.95 19.85
CA LEU A 79 39.35 10.95 18.58
C LEU A 79 39.73 9.72 17.75
N GLY A 80 41.02 9.39 17.65
CA GLY A 80 41.51 8.19 16.96
C GLY A 80 40.90 6.90 17.52
N TYR A 81 40.86 6.76 18.85
CA TYR A 81 40.20 5.62 19.49
C TYR A 81 38.70 5.58 19.16
N GLY A 82 38.00 6.72 19.21
CA GLY A 82 36.58 6.79 18.86
C GLY A 82 36.30 6.35 17.42
N VAL A 83 37.16 6.73 16.48
CA VAL A 83 37.07 6.31 15.07
C VAL A 83 37.27 4.81 14.92
N GLU A 84 38.25 4.22 15.63
CA GLU A 84 38.51 2.78 15.53
C GLU A 84 37.38 1.95 16.14
N VAL A 85 36.80 2.40 17.26
CA VAL A 85 35.61 1.77 17.85
C VAL A 85 34.40 1.84 16.91
N LEU A 86 34.19 2.98 16.25
CA LEU A 86 33.14 3.14 15.25
C LEU A 86 33.37 2.21 14.05
N ARG A 87 34.62 2.09 13.59
CA ARG A 87 34.99 1.18 12.51
C ARG A 87 34.73 -0.28 12.88
N GLY A 88 35.08 -0.70 14.10
CA GLY A 88 34.77 -2.04 14.61
C GLY A 88 33.26 -2.31 14.66
N SER A 89 32.48 -1.38 15.22
CA SER A 89 31.02 -1.55 15.30
C SER A 89 30.33 -1.56 13.93
N LEU A 90 30.84 -0.79 12.95
CA LEU A 90 30.40 -0.86 11.55
C LEU A 90 30.70 -2.23 10.91
N GLN A 91 31.86 -2.82 11.20
CA GLN A 91 32.19 -4.17 10.71
C GLN A 91 31.27 -5.23 11.32
N ASP A 92 30.99 -5.14 12.63
CA ASP A 92 30.06 -6.04 13.31
C ASP A 92 28.64 -5.91 12.74
N LEU A 93 28.18 -4.68 12.52
CA LEU A 93 26.88 -4.43 11.89
C LEU A 93 26.81 -5.02 10.48
N ARG A 94 27.87 -4.85 9.68
CA ARG A 94 27.98 -5.45 8.35
C ARG A 94 27.94 -6.97 8.41
N ALA A 95 28.61 -7.59 9.38
CA ALA A 95 28.59 -9.03 9.58
C ALA A 95 27.21 -9.55 10.01
N MET A 96 26.50 -8.80 10.87
CA MET A 96 25.12 -9.12 11.25
C MET A 96 24.17 -9.01 10.05
N ALA A 97 24.27 -7.94 9.26
CA ALA A 97 23.47 -7.77 8.05
C ALA A 97 23.70 -8.92 7.06
N ALA A 98 24.95 -9.30 6.83
CA ALA A 98 25.30 -10.43 5.96
C ALA A 98 24.73 -11.77 6.46
N LYS A 99 24.57 -11.96 7.78
CA LYS A 99 23.93 -13.15 8.36
C LYS A 99 22.40 -13.13 8.21
N THR A 100 21.78 -11.97 8.13
CA THR A 100 20.32 -11.82 8.03
C THR A 100 19.80 -11.88 6.59
N GLU A 101 20.56 -11.40 5.61
CA GLU A 101 20.22 -11.47 4.18
C GLU A 101 19.83 -12.88 3.68
N PRO A 102 20.64 -13.95 3.90
CA PRO A 102 20.28 -15.28 3.42
C PRO A 102 19.05 -15.86 4.14
N LYS A 103 18.79 -15.45 5.39
CA LYS A 103 17.59 -15.86 6.13
C LYS A 103 16.33 -15.19 5.56
N ARG A 104 16.42 -13.93 5.14
CA ARG A 104 15.31 -13.19 4.54
C ARG A 104 14.86 -13.84 3.23
N ASP A 105 15.79 -14.20 2.36
CA ASP A 105 15.47 -14.84 1.07
C ASP A 105 14.83 -16.21 1.24
N VAL A 106 15.32 -17.02 2.18
CA VAL A 106 14.74 -18.34 2.46
C VAL A 106 13.34 -18.21 3.05
N LEU A 107 13.12 -17.25 3.96
CA LEU A 107 11.79 -16.98 4.53
C LEU A 107 10.83 -16.43 3.49
N SER A 108 11.28 -15.56 2.58
CA SER A 108 10.47 -15.04 1.48
C SER A 108 10.02 -16.14 0.53
N ARG A 109 10.92 -17.04 0.11
CA ARG A 109 10.56 -18.17 -0.77
C ARG A 109 9.61 -19.17 -0.10
N LYS A 110 9.82 -19.46 1.19
CA LYS A 110 8.92 -20.33 1.97
C LYS A 110 7.55 -19.67 2.18
N GLY A 111 7.52 -18.36 2.42
CA GLY A 111 6.30 -17.56 2.52
C GLY A 111 5.51 -17.59 1.21
N GLU A 112 6.17 -17.37 0.08
CA GLU A 112 5.55 -17.41 -1.25
C GLU A 112 4.95 -18.78 -1.56
N ALA A 113 5.67 -19.87 -1.28
CA ALA A 113 5.15 -21.22 -1.45
C ALA A 113 3.94 -21.52 -0.54
N ALA A 114 3.92 -20.98 0.69
CA ALA A 114 2.79 -21.10 1.60
C ALA A 114 1.57 -20.29 1.11
N ILE A 115 1.79 -19.09 0.59
CA ILE A 115 0.74 -18.24 0.00
C ILE A 115 0.12 -18.92 -1.21
N GLN A 116 0.93 -19.49 -2.11
CA GLN A 116 0.43 -20.23 -3.27
C GLN A 116 -0.43 -21.43 -2.86
N LYS A 117 -0.02 -22.17 -1.82
CA LYS A 117 -0.83 -23.24 -1.24
C LYS A 117 -2.15 -22.72 -0.66
N LEU A 118 -2.13 -21.58 0.02
CA LEU A 118 -3.32 -20.95 0.58
C LEU A 118 -4.32 -20.55 -0.52
N VAL A 119 -3.83 -19.94 -1.60
CA VAL A 119 -4.65 -19.55 -2.77
C VAL A 119 -5.24 -20.78 -3.44
N MET A 120 -4.46 -21.86 -3.59
CA MET A 120 -4.96 -23.12 -4.11
C MET A 120 -6.07 -23.68 -3.23
N LEU A 121 -5.89 -23.67 -1.90
CA LEU A 121 -6.89 -24.15 -0.95
C LEU A 121 -8.18 -23.32 -1.00
N GLU A 122 -8.07 -22.00 -1.13
CA GLU A 122 -9.22 -21.12 -1.27
C GLU A 122 -10.00 -21.41 -2.56
N ASN A 123 -9.30 -21.64 -3.67
CA ASN A 123 -9.93 -22.02 -4.93
C ASN A 123 -10.64 -23.38 -4.81
N VAL A 124 -10.01 -24.36 -4.17
CA VAL A 124 -10.65 -25.66 -3.88
C VAL A 124 -11.89 -25.48 -3.02
N LYS A 125 -11.82 -24.68 -1.94
CA LYS A 125 -12.97 -24.38 -1.08
C LYS A 125 -14.11 -23.73 -1.87
N ARG A 126 -13.80 -22.74 -2.72
CA ARG A 126 -14.80 -22.06 -3.57
C ARG A 126 -15.48 -23.03 -4.51
N LYS A 127 -14.70 -23.90 -5.17
CA LYS A 127 -15.23 -24.94 -6.04
C LYS A 127 -16.11 -25.94 -5.27
N MET A 128 -15.67 -26.39 -4.10
CA MET A 128 -16.47 -27.27 -3.24
C MET A 128 -17.80 -26.63 -2.83
N GLN A 129 -17.79 -25.35 -2.47
CA GLN A 129 -19.03 -24.62 -2.12
C GLN A 129 -19.96 -24.47 -3.31
N MET A 130 -19.42 -24.21 -4.51
CA MET A 130 -20.22 -24.20 -5.74
C MET A 130 -20.83 -25.57 -6.02
N THR A 131 -20.03 -26.63 -5.93
CA THR A 131 -20.50 -28.00 -6.10
C THR A 131 -21.56 -28.37 -5.06
N GLN A 132 -21.39 -27.95 -3.80
CA GLN A 132 -22.39 -28.15 -2.76
C GLN A 132 -23.72 -27.47 -3.11
N LYS A 133 -23.69 -26.21 -3.55
CA LYS A 133 -24.91 -25.50 -4.01
C LYS A 133 -25.59 -26.22 -5.17
N VAL A 134 -24.82 -26.66 -6.16
CA VAL A 134 -25.32 -27.45 -7.29
C VAL A 134 -26.00 -28.73 -6.80
N PHE A 135 -25.44 -29.42 -5.80
CA PHE A 135 -26.07 -30.61 -5.20
C PHE A 135 -27.32 -30.28 -4.38
N GLU A 136 -27.35 -29.16 -3.65
CA GLU A 136 -28.53 -28.68 -2.92
C GLU A 136 -29.67 -28.34 -3.89
N ASP A 137 -29.37 -27.60 -4.96
CA ASP A 137 -30.31 -27.27 -6.02
C ASP A 137 -30.78 -28.53 -6.77
N ALA A 138 -29.87 -29.49 -7.00
CA ALA A 138 -30.24 -30.77 -7.57
C ALA A 138 -31.18 -31.56 -6.65
N LYS A 139 -30.91 -31.59 -5.34
CA LYS A 139 -31.72 -32.27 -4.33
C LYS A 139 -33.07 -31.62 -4.12
N ALA A 140 -33.19 -30.31 -4.28
CA ALA A 140 -34.45 -29.58 -4.24
C ALA A 140 -35.39 -29.96 -5.42
N TRP A 141 -34.86 -30.61 -6.46
CA TRP A 141 -35.65 -31.16 -7.54
C TRP A 141 -36.24 -32.53 -7.15
N SER A 142 -37.51 -32.56 -6.76
CA SER A 142 -38.27 -33.78 -6.49
C SER A 142 -38.33 -34.71 -7.70
N PRO A 143 -38.47 -36.04 -7.54
CA PRO A 143 -38.59 -36.95 -8.68
C PRO A 143 -39.71 -36.52 -9.65
N PRO A 144 -39.55 -36.75 -10.97
CA PRO A 144 -40.45 -36.20 -11.99
C PRO A 144 -41.91 -36.61 -11.78
N GLU A 145 -42.10 -37.84 -11.28
CA GLU A 145 -43.40 -38.46 -11.04
C GLU A 145 -44.17 -37.74 -9.91
N LEU A 146 -43.48 -37.36 -8.83
CA LEU A 146 -44.09 -36.60 -7.73
C LEU A 146 -44.42 -35.15 -8.13
N ILE A 147 -43.65 -34.56 -9.05
CA ILE A 147 -43.93 -33.21 -9.57
C ILE A 147 -45.18 -33.24 -10.47
N GLU A 148 -45.32 -34.24 -11.33
CA GLU A 148 -46.54 -34.41 -12.14
C GLU A 148 -47.77 -34.66 -11.27
N GLU A 149 -47.65 -35.46 -10.22
CA GLU A 149 -48.75 -35.77 -9.30
C GLU A 149 -49.14 -34.56 -8.42
N SER A 150 -48.17 -33.90 -7.79
CA SER A 150 -48.43 -32.72 -6.94
C SER A 150 -49.02 -31.55 -7.73
N ILE A 151 -48.46 -31.24 -8.90
CA ILE A 151 -48.98 -30.15 -9.75
C ILE A 151 -50.30 -30.58 -10.41
N GLY A 152 -50.47 -31.86 -10.74
CA GLY A 152 -51.75 -32.42 -11.20
C GLY A 152 -52.85 -32.29 -10.16
N ASN A 153 -52.54 -32.55 -8.89
CA ASN A 153 -53.45 -32.36 -7.76
C ASN A 153 -53.78 -30.88 -7.56
N LEU A 154 -52.81 -29.97 -7.63
CA LEU A 154 -53.05 -28.52 -7.55
C LEU A 154 -53.93 -28.00 -8.70
N ILE A 155 -53.78 -28.55 -9.90
CA ILE A 155 -54.65 -28.27 -11.05
C ILE A 155 -56.07 -28.80 -10.79
N ALA A 156 -56.21 -30.00 -10.21
CA ALA A 156 -57.51 -30.57 -9.84
C ALA A 156 -58.23 -29.75 -8.75
N PHE A 157 -57.48 -29.18 -7.80
CA PHE A 157 -57.99 -28.26 -6.77
C PHE A 157 -58.22 -26.82 -7.27
N LYS A 158 -58.04 -26.54 -8.57
CA LYS A 158 -58.20 -25.22 -9.23
C LYS A 158 -57.26 -24.11 -8.70
N GLU A 159 -56.16 -24.48 -8.05
CA GLU A 159 -55.17 -23.53 -7.51
C GLU A 159 -54.07 -23.19 -8.54
N TYR A 160 -54.48 -22.55 -9.64
CA TYR A 160 -53.58 -22.29 -10.79
C TYR A 160 -52.39 -21.37 -10.47
N SER A 161 -52.54 -20.49 -9.48
CA SER A 161 -51.47 -19.56 -9.04
C SER A 161 -50.34 -20.29 -8.32
N ALA A 162 -50.68 -21.27 -7.46
CA ALA A 162 -49.70 -22.09 -6.76
C ALA A 162 -48.98 -23.06 -7.72
N ALA A 163 -49.74 -23.67 -8.64
CA ALA A 163 -49.19 -24.53 -9.69
C ALA A 163 -48.20 -23.78 -10.60
N SER A 164 -48.54 -22.56 -11.04
CA SER A 164 -47.65 -21.74 -11.87
C SER A 164 -46.33 -21.37 -11.16
N LYS A 165 -46.39 -21.02 -9.87
CA LYS A 165 -45.20 -20.71 -9.07
C LYS A 165 -44.28 -21.92 -8.91
N GLN A 166 -44.85 -23.12 -8.71
CA GLN A 166 -44.05 -24.35 -8.63
C GLN A 166 -43.41 -24.72 -9.97
N VAL A 167 -44.13 -24.55 -11.10
CA VAL A 167 -43.55 -24.77 -12.44
C VAL A 167 -42.38 -23.82 -12.69
N LEU A 168 -42.52 -22.53 -12.37
CA LEU A 168 -41.43 -21.55 -12.52
C LEU A 168 -40.23 -21.84 -11.61
N PHE A 169 -40.48 -22.33 -10.39
CA PHE A 169 -39.42 -22.79 -9.50
C PHE A 169 -38.63 -23.95 -10.12
N TYR A 170 -39.31 -25.00 -10.61
CA TYR A 170 -38.65 -26.14 -11.24
C TYR A 170 -38.00 -25.81 -12.59
N GLU A 171 -38.53 -24.84 -13.34
CA GLU A 171 -37.91 -24.30 -14.55
C GLU A 171 -36.60 -23.55 -14.20
N GLY A 172 -36.61 -22.77 -13.12
CA GLY A 172 -35.43 -22.14 -12.55
C GLY A 172 -34.35 -23.15 -12.15
N LEU A 173 -34.72 -24.32 -11.62
CA LEU A 173 -33.77 -25.39 -11.25
C LEU A 173 -33.28 -26.24 -12.44
N LEU A 174 -33.90 -26.12 -13.62
CA LEU A 174 -33.57 -26.95 -14.79
C LEU A 174 -32.15 -26.70 -15.33
N HIS A 175 -31.58 -25.52 -15.07
CA HIS A 175 -30.23 -25.16 -15.51
C HIS A 175 -29.14 -26.07 -14.92
N VAL A 176 -29.35 -26.59 -13.70
CA VAL A 176 -28.43 -27.50 -12.99
C VAL A 176 -28.22 -28.81 -13.77
N TYR A 177 -29.23 -29.22 -14.52
CA TYR A 177 -29.22 -30.48 -15.25
C TYR A 177 -28.76 -30.34 -16.71
N ARG A 178 -28.47 -29.13 -17.19
CA ARG A 178 -28.08 -28.87 -18.59
C ARG A 178 -26.83 -29.68 -18.96
N GLY A 179 -26.97 -30.67 -19.85
CA GLY A 179 -25.88 -31.57 -20.26
C GLY A 179 -25.84 -32.93 -19.55
N THR A 180 -26.77 -33.20 -18.62
CA THR A 180 -26.99 -34.53 -18.03
C THR A 180 -28.04 -35.32 -18.82
N SER A 181 -28.02 -36.65 -18.72
CA SER A 181 -29.01 -37.55 -19.37
C SER A 181 -30.45 -37.30 -18.89
N GLU A 182 -30.60 -36.78 -17.67
CA GLU A 182 -31.90 -36.50 -17.06
C GLU A 182 -32.54 -35.20 -17.57
N PHE A 183 -31.77 -34.31 -18.20
CA PHE A 183 -32.28 -33.01 -18.68
C PHE A 183 -33.47 -33.16 -19.63
N ALA A 184 -33.35 -34.05 -20.62
CA ALA A 184 -34.37 -34.27 -21.64
C ALA A 184 -35.67 -34.81 -21.03
N ARG A 185 -35.56 -35.76 -20.10
CA ARG A 185 -36.70 -36.35 -19.38
C ARG A 185 -37.43 -35.30 -18.55
N ARG A 186 -36.69 -34.52 -17.76
CA ARG A 186 -37.25 -33.50 -16.84
C ARG A 186 -37.88 -32.31 -17.57
N LYS A 187 -37.27 -31.89 -18.68
CA LYS A 187 -37.84 -30.87 -19.56
C LYS A 187 -39.15 -31.33 -20.21
N ALA A 188 -39.21 -32.57 -20.70
CA ALA A 188 -40.43 -33.12 -21.31
C ALA A 188 -41.60 -33.20 -20.33
N VAL A 189 -41.32 -33.48 -19.05
CA VAL A 189 -42.29 -33.45 -17.95
C VAL A 189 -42.82 -32.03 -17.72
N LEU A 190 -41.93 -31.04 -17.58
CA LEU A 190 -42.35 -29.63 -17.42
C LEU A 190 -43.13 -29.11 -18.63
N ASP A 191 -42.73 -29.45 -19.86
CA ASP A 191 -43.45 -29.09 -21.08
C ASP A 191 -44.84 -29.76 -21.16
N ARG A 192 -44.99 -30.96 -20.59
CA ARG A 192 -46.29 -31.64 -20.47
C ARG A 192 -47.18 -30.96 -19.42
N ILE A 193 -46.64 -30.63 -18.25
CA ILE A 193 -47.36 -29.91 -17.19
C ILE A 193 -47.77 -28.51 -17.67
N ARG A 194 -46.89 -27.80 -18.37
CA ARG A 194 -47.18 -26.48 -18.94
C ARG A 194 -48.32 -26.53 -19.93
N ARG A 195 -48.36 -27.55 -20.81
CA ARG A 195 -49.49 -27.77 -21.73
C ARG A 195 -50.78 -28.04 -20.97
N LYS A 196 -50.77 -28.94 -19.98
CA LYS A 196 -51.94 -29.21 -19.12
C LYS A 196 -52.44 -27.94 -18.41
N LEU A 197 -51.53 -27.10 -17.92
CA LEU A 197 -51.90 -25.84 -17.26
C LEU A 197 -52.50 -24.81 -18.24
N LEU A 198 -51.99 -24.75 -19.47
CA LEU A 198 -52.53 -23.88 -20.52
C LEU A 198 -53.92 -24.33 -20.98
N ASP A 199 -54.10 -25.63 -21.20
CA ASP A 199 -55.37 -26.21 -21.64
C ASP A 199 -56.45 -26.02 -20.57
N VAL A 200 -56.15 -26.30 -19.29
CA VAL A 200 -57.12 -26.11 -18.20
C VAL A 200 -57.41 -24.63 -17.92
N LYS A 201 -56.43 -23.74 -18.13
CA LYS A 201 -56.65 -22.29 -18.07
C LYS A 201 -57.53 -21.81 -19.24
N GLN A 202 -57.40 -22.40 -20.42
CA GLN A 202 -58.26 -22.13 -21.58
C GLN A 202 -59.66 -22.72 -21.40
N ASP A 203 -59.82 -23.89 -20.80
CA ASP A 203 -61.13 -24.48 -20.48
C ASP A 203 -61.84 -23.73 -19.34
N GLY A 204 -61.07 -23.19 -18.38
CA GLY A 204 -61.57 -22.29 -17.34
C GLY A 204 -62.00 -20.90 -17.87
N MET A 205 -61.37 -20.43 -18.96
CA MET A 205 -61.79 -19.23 -19.71
C MET A 205 -62.72 -19.55 -20.91
N GLY A 206 -62.96 -20.83 -21.18
CA GLY A 206 -63.67 -21.36 -22.35
C GLY A 206 -65.20 -21.26 -22.28
N LYS A 207 -65.73 -20.43 -21.38
CA LYS A 207 -67.11 -19.91 -21.44
C LYS A 207 -67.18 -18.39 -21.52
N SER A 208 -66.06 -17.69 -21.68
CA SER A 208 -66.09 -16.24 -21.89
C SER A 208 -64.90 -15.80 -22.72
N SER A 209 -65.18 -15.68 -24.02
CA SER A 209 -64.48 -14.86 -25.00
C SER A 209 -63.13 -15.38 -25.53
N LEU A 210 -63.25 -15.96 -26.72
CA LEU A 210 -62.40 -15.58 -27.86
C LEU A 210 -62.13 -14.07 -27.87
N ASP A 211 -60.93 -13.72 -28.36
CA ASP A 211 -60.44 -12.37 -28.64
C ASP A 211 -59.97 -11.54 -27.43
N LEU A 212 -58.66 -11.57 -27.16
CA LEU A 212 -57.78 -10.40 -27.27
C LEU A 212 -56.33 -10.74 -26.81
N ALA A 213 -55.37 -10.04 -27.42
CA ALA A 213 -53.98 -9.89 -26.99
C ALA A 213 -52.99 -11.02 -27.31
N ARG A 214 -52.79 -11.24 -28.61
CA ARG A 214 -51.41 -11.16 -29.15
C ARG A 214 -50.96 -9.70 -29.06
N SER A 215 -50.37 -9.29 -27.95
CA SER A 215 -49.68 -7.98 -27.85
C SER A 215 -48.88 -7.90 -26.55
N SER A 216 -47.58 -7.68 -26.70
CA SER A 216 -46.65 -7.15 -25.70
C SER A 216 -46.62 -7.78 -24.31
N ILE A 217 -45.68 -8.72 -24.11
CA ILE A 217 -44.92 -8.73 -22.86
C ILE A 217 -43.44 -8.79 -23.22
N ASP A 218 -42.76 -7.71 -22.84
CA ASP A 218 -41.35 -7.40 -22.98
C ASP A 218 -40.40 -8.56 -22.69
N THR A 219 -39.62 -8.93 -23.69
CA THR A 219 -38.43 -9.79 -23.59
C THR A 219 -37.16 -9.02 -23.20
N GLN A 220 -37.26 -7.87 -22.54
CA GLN A 220 -36.09 -7.00 -22.31
C GLN A 220 -35.67 -6.78 -20.86
N ARG A 221 -36.16 -7.55 -19.88
CA ARG A 221 -35.80 -7.27 -18.47
C ARG A 221 -35.39 -8.45 -17.59
N LEU A 222 -34.57 -9.38 -18.11
CA LEU A 222 -33.90 -10.39 -17.27
C LEU A 222 -32.43 -10.69 -17.64
N THR A 223 -31.75 -9.87 -18.45
CA THR A 223 -30.31 -10.08 -18.73
C THR A 223 -29.35 -9.23 -17.89
N GLU A 224 -29.84 -8.45 -16.92
CA GLU A 224 -29.00 -7.59 -16.09
C GLU A 224 -29.17 -7.88 -14.59
N SER A 225 -28.94 -9.12 -14.17
CA SER A 225 -28.62 -9.42 -12.76
C SER A 225 -28.18 -10.89 -12.59
N SER A 226 -27.07 -11.25 -13.23
CA SER A 226 -26.24 -12.36 -12.77
C SER A 226 -24.94 -12.32 -13.57
N GLY A 227 -23.94 -11.61 -13.03
CA GLY A 227 -22.56 -11.71 -13.48
C GLY A 227 -21.96 -13.06 -13.10
N LEU A 228 -22.56 -14.15 -13.59
CA LEU A 228 -22.04 -15.50 -13.49
C LEU A 228 -21.82 -16.00 -14.90
N ASP A 229 -20.56 -15.93 -15.29
CA ASP A 229 -19.98 -16.39 -16.54
C ASP A 229 -20.56 -17.76 -16.98
N GLU A 230 -21.46 -17.70 -17.97
CA GLU A 230 -22.06 -18.84 -18.65
C GLU A 230 -20.99 -19.77 -19.26
N GLY A 231 -19.77 -19.27 -19.45
CA GLY A 231 -18.60 -20.01 -19.88
C GLY A 231 -18.08 -21.03 -18.87
N TYR A 232 -18.24 -20.81 -17.57
CA TYR A 232 -17.66 -21.69 -16.54
C TYR A 232 -18.43 -23.01 -16.37
N TYR A 233 -19.77 -22.96 -16.44
CA TYR A 233 -20.62 -24.15 -16.26
C TYR A 233 -20.57 -25.07 -17.50
N SER A 234 -20.55 -24.49 -18.70
CA SER A 234 -20.36 -25.22 -19.96
C SER A 234 -19.00 -25.93 -20.02
N SER A 235 -17.95 -25.28 -19.51
CA SER A 235 -16.60 -25.87 -19.49
C SER A 235 -16.41 -26.91 -18.40
N PHE A 236 -17.07 -26.79 -17.23
CA PHE A 236 -17.06 -27.83 -16.20
C PHE A 236 -17.69 -29.14 -16.68
N ILE A 237 -18.89 -29.08 -17.28
CA ILE A 237 -19.60 -30.29 -17.74
C ILE A 237 -18.90 -30.91 -18.96
N LYS A 238 -18.41 -30.11 -19.91
CA LYS A 238 -17.63 -30.62 -21.06
C LYS A 238 -16.32 -31.28 -20.65
N ARG A 239 -15.75 -30.93 -19.49
CA ARG A 239 -14.47 -31.49 -19.01
C ARG A 239 -14.68 -32.70 -18.08
N ALA A 240 -15.81 -32.77 -17.38
CA ALA A 240 -16.16 -33.90 -16.52
C ALA A 240 -16.64 -35.15 -17.27
N PHE A 241 -17.19 -34.99 -18.49
CA PHE A 241 -17.78 -36.10 -19.27
C PHE A 241 -17.08 -36.37 -20.61
N LYS A 242 -15.85 -35.88 -20.79
CA LYS A 242 -15.00 -36.24 -21.93
C LYS A 242 -14.07 -37.39 -21.55
N THR A 243 -14.64 -38.60 -21.60
CA THR A 243 -13.91 -39.87 -21.79
C THR A 243 -14.37 -40.44 -23.11
#